data_AF-A0A353FAI0-F1
#
_entry.id   AF-A0A353FAI0-F1
#
_cell.length_a   1.000
_cell.length_b   1.000
_cell.length_c   1.000
_cell.angle_alpha   90.00
_cell.angle_beta   90.00
_cell.angle_gamma   90.00
#
_symmetry.space_group_name_H-M   'P 1'
#
loop_
_entity.id
_entity.type
_entity.pdbx_description
1 polymer ?
#
loop_
_entity_poly.entity_id
_entity_poly.type
_entity_poly.pdbx_seq_one_letter_code
_entity_poly.pdbx_strand_id
1 'polypeptide(L)'
;FLESPRYASGYTALFNTIGFITEAHMLKPYQDRVESTRAFLDIITDYMQGHSQELIDHKTRAQEYDRNLEHLSLQWELDSSKVQEMEFMGYRASYIPSKVTTGDRLKYNRNAPVDISINYYNSYRTTDSVEIPEYYLVSAAWYEVPQLLQYNGIQMRRLKRDTVITVESPNVSSFRFLSSPYEGHFPLLDLAIEKRTQERIFRAGDYIVPTDQENVRFVVSVLEPTAADSYLRWNFYDEIFQQKEHFSAYVFEDTAERLLEADPSLKEKFTEWLEMDPEREKSPYQQLSYIYQQTQAYEKEHLRYPVARILK
;
A
#
# COMPACT_ATOMS: atom_id res chain seq x y z
N PHE A 1 -15.28 -0.34 -10.70
CA PHE A 1 -14.19 0.62 -10.47
C PHE A 1 -13.34 0.06 -9.34
N LEU A 2 -12.03 0.30 -9.35
CA LEU A 2 -11.09 -0.20 -8.32
C LEU A 2 -11.04 0.79 -7.16
N GLU A 3 -11.50 0.38 -5.99
CA GLU A 3 -11.33 1.11 -4.74
C GLU A 3 -10.31 0.41 -3.88
N SER A 4 -9.30 1.17 -3.44
CA SER A 4 -8.26 0.65 -2.57
C SER A 4 -8.76 0.57 -1.11
N PRO A 5 -8.11 -0.22 -0.24
CA PRO A 5 -8.56 -0.45 1.13
C PRO A 5 -8.74 0.77 2.04
N ARG A 6 -8.23 1.95 1.70
CA ARG A 6 -8.52 3.19 2.44
C ARG A 6 -9.99 3.60 2.39
N TYR A 7 -10.73 3.17 1.37
CA TYR A 7 -12.17 3.44 1.21
C TYR A 7 -12.99 2.31 1.84
N ALA A 8 -14.19 2.62 2.34
CA ALA A 8 -15.00 1.66 3.10
C ALA A 8 -15.31 0.36 2.32
N SER A 9 -15.66 0.47 1.04
CA SER A 9 -15.89 -0.65 0.12
C SER A 9 -14.63 -1.49 -0.10
N GLY A 10 -13.50 -0.85 -0.39
CA GLY A 10 -12.19 -1.51 -0.53
C GLY A 10 -11.75 -2.21 0.76
N TYR A 11 -11.98 -1.58 1.92
CA TYR A 11 -11.75 -2.17 3.23
C TYR A 11 -12.61 -3.41 3.44
N THR A 12 -13.93 -3.35 3.18
CA THR A 12 -14.81 -4.52 3.33
C THR A 12 -14.45 -5.67 2.40
N ALA A 13 -13.92 -5.36 1.21
CA ALA A 13 -13.45 -6.37 0.26
C ALA A 13 -12.26 -7.19 0.82
N LEU A 14 -11.43 -6.62 1.70
CA LEU A 14 -10.36 -7.36 2.39
C LEU A 14 -10.88 -8.47 3.31
N PHE A 15 -12.15 -8.39 3.72
CA PHE A 15 -12.82 -9.37 4.58
C PHE A 15 -13.87 -10.17 3.82
N ASN A 16 -13.74 -10.28 2.49
CA ASN A 16 -14.66 -11.01 1.61
C ASN A 16 -16.13 -10.61 1.84
N THR A 17 -16.35 -9.31 2.06
CA THR A 17 -17.66 -8.74 2.37
C THR A 17 -18.05 -7.77 1.26
N ILE A 18 -19.28 -7.93 0.74
CA ILE A 18 -19.83 -7.07 -0.31
C ILE A 18 -20.15 -5.70 0.32
N GLY A 19 -19.43 -4.67 -0.11
CA GLY A 19 -19.63 -3.30 0.34
C GLY A 19 -20.41 -2.47 -0.69
N PHE A 20 -21.25 -1.56 -0.20
CA PHE A 20 -21.93 -0.57 -1.03
C PHE A 20 -21.63 0.84 -0.48
N ILE A 21 -21.32 1.77 -1.39
CA ILE A 21 -21.27 3.20 -1.11
C ILE A 21 -22.37 3.85 -1.93
N THR A 22 -23.35 4.44 -1.26
CA THR A 22 -24.44 5.16 -1.93
C THR A 22 -24.20 6.67 -1.86
N GLU A 23 -24.10 7.31 -3.03
CA GLU A 23 -23.99 8.76 -3.13
C GLU A 23 -25.25 9.35 -3.76
N ALA A 24 -26.09 9.98 -2.93
CA ALA A 24 -27.25 10.72 -3.42
C ALA A 24 -26.80 12.06 -4.02
N HIS A 25 -27.20 12.33 -5.26
CA HIS A 25 -26.78 13.52 -6.00
C HIS A 25 -27.06 14.82 -5.22
N MET A 26 -26.02 15.51 -4.75
CA MET A 26 -26.11 16.63 -3.79
C MET A 26 -27.07 17.77 -4.17
N LEU A 27 -27.28 18.01 -5.48
CA LEU A 27 -28.18 19.06 -5.98
C LEU A 27 -29.66 18.67 -6.05
N LYS A 28 -30.03 17.44 -5.68
CA LYS A 28 -31.43 17.00 -5.62
C LYS A 28 -32.09 17.50 -4.32
N PRO A 29 -33.43 17.69 -4.31
CA PRO A 29 -34.16 18.01 -3.09
C PRO A 29 -33.79 17.07 -1.95
N TYR A 30 -33.66 17.63 -0.74
CA TYR A 30 -33.23 16.85 0.42
C TYR A 30 -34.14 15.65 0.69
N GLN A 31 -35.46 15.85 0.57
CA GLN A 31 -36.45 14.79 0.74
C GLN A 31 -36.19 13.62 -0.22
N ASP A 32 -36.05 13.87 -1.51
CA ASP A 32 -35.76 12.84 -2.53
C ASP A 32 -34.48 12.07 -2.21
N ARG A 33 -33.44 12.77 -1.72
CA ARG A 33 -32.17 12.12 -1.33
C ARG A 33 -32.37 11.17 -0.16
N VAL A 34 -33.10 11.60 0.87
CA VAL A 34 -33.41 10.78 2.05
C VAL A 34 -34.26 9.58 1.67
N GLU A 35 -35.32 9.79 0.90
CA GLU A 35 -36.22 8.72 0.46
C GLU A 35 -35.51 7.71 -0.43
N SER A 36 -34.65 8.17 -1.36
CA SER A 36 -33.86 7.29 -2.22
C SER A 36 -32.85 6.46 -1.44
N THR A 37 -32.11 7.06 -0.49
CA THR A 37 -31.18 6.31 0.36
C THR A 37 -31.92 5.32 1.26
N ARG A 38 -33.06 5.70 1.82
CA ARG A 38 -33.89 4.80 2.62
C ARG A 38 -34.40 3.61 1.80
N ALA A 39 -34.93 3.86 0.61
CA ALA A 39 -35.41 2.80 -0.28
C ALA A 39 -34.30 1.81 -0.62
N PHE A 40 -33.07 2.28 -0.87
CA PHE A 40 -31.92 1.40 -1.05
C PHE A 40 -31.66 0.52 0.18
N LEU A 41 -31.69 1.10 1.39
CA LEU A 41 -31.49 0.35 2.64
C LEU A 41 -32.57 -0.70 2.90
N ASP A 42 -33.82 -0.37 2.60
CA ASP A 42 -34.95 -1.31 2.72
C ASP A 42 -34.76 -2.48 1.73
N ILE A 43 -34.47 -2.19 0.45
CA ILE A 43 -34.23 -3.22 -0.58
C ILE A 43 -33.06 -4.13 -0.22
N ILE A 44 -31.92 -3.57 0.21
CA ILE A 44 -30.74 -4.39 0.49
C ILE A 44 -30.96 -5.24 1.76
N THR A 45 -31.72 -4.74 2.73
CA THR A 45 -32.08 -5.48 3.94
C THR A 45 -32.99 -6.66 3.61
N ASP A 46 -34.03 -6.43 2.80
CA ASP A 46 -34.92 -7.49 2.34
C ASP A 46 -34.15 -8.56 1.53
N TYR A 47 -33.23 -8.13 0.66
CA TYR A 47 -32.37 -9.05 -0.09
C TYR A 47 -31.47 -9.88 0.84
N MET A 48 -30.78 -9.24 1.79
CA MET A 48 -29.93 -9.95 2.75
C MET A 48 -30.73 -10.94 3.61
N GLN A 49 -31.97 -10.59 3.99
CA GLN A 49 -32.83 -11.50 4.74
C GLN A 49 -33.20 -12.75 3.91
N GLY A 50 -33.59 -12.55 2.65
CA GLY A 50 -33.94 -13.63 1.72
C GLY A 50 -32.77 -14.52 1.29
N HIS A 51 -31.54 -13.98 1.29
CA HIS A 51 -30.34 -14.64 0.76
C HIS A 51 -29.23 -14.87 1.81
N SER A 52 -29.54 -14.75 3.10
CA SER A 52 -28.55 -14.79 4.18
C SER A 52 -27.60 -15.97 4.13
N GLN A 53 -28.12 -17.20 3.98
CA GLN A 53 -27.30 -18.41 3.91
C GLN A 53 -26.38 -18.41 2.69
N GLU A 54 -26.91 -18.02 1.52
CA GLU A 54 -26.13 -17.93 0.28
C GLU A 54 -24.96 -16.93 0.44
N LEU A 55 -25.23 -15.76 1.03
CA LEU A 55 -24.21 -14.74 1.28
C LEU A 55 -23.12 -15.23 2.25
N ILE A 56 -23.51 -15.94 3.31
CA ILE A 56 -22.56 -16.57 4.24
C ILE A 56 -21.71 -17.61 3.51
N ASP A 57 -22.32 -18.47 2.71
CA ASP A 57 -21.62 -19.52 1.96
C ASP A 57 -20.64 -18.95 0.93
N HIS A 58 -20.99 -17.84 0.26
CA HIS A 58 -20.06 -17.13 -0.63
C HIS A 58 -18.88 -16.54 0.15
N LYS A 59 -19.13 -15.91 1.29
CA LYS A 59 -18.06 -15.34 2.14
C LYS A 59 -17.12 -16.43 2.65
N THR A 60 -17.64 -17.53 3.19
CA THR A 60 -16.83 -18.64 3.69
C THR A 60 -15.97 -19.24 2.59
N ARG A 61 -16.54 -19.49 1.40
CA ARG A 61 -15.76 -19.98 0.25
C ARG A 61 -14.67 -19.02 -0.19
N ALA A 62 -14.92 -17.71 -0.16
CA ALA A 62 -13.91 -16.72 -0.49
C ALA A 62 -12.79 -16.65 0.57
N GLN A 63 -13.11 -16.78 1.86
CA GLN A 63 -12.11 -16.89 2.93
C GLN A 63 -11.27 -18.16 2.80
N GLU A 64 -11.88 -19.30 2.47
CA GLU A 64 -11.16 -20.55 2.19
C GLU A 64 -10.28 -20.44 0.95
N TYR A 65 -10.76 -19.79 -0.11
CA TYR A 65 -9.97 -19.50 -1.30
C TYR A 65 -8.71 -18.69 -0.93
N ASP A 66 -8.89 -17.57 -0.21
CA ASP A 66 -7.78 -16.71 0.21
C ASP A 66 -6.75 -17.43 1.07
N ARG A 67 -7.20 -18.28 2.00
CA ARG A 67 -6.33 -19.08 2.89
C ARG A 67 -5.45 -20.07 2.11
N ASN A 68 -5.93 -20.57 0.98
CA ASN A 68 -5.22 -21.55 0.16
C ASN A 68 -4.39 -20.92 -0.97
N LEU A 69 -4.37 -19.59 -1.08
CA LEU A 69 -3.53 -18.92 -2.07
C LEU A 69 -2.05 -19.05 -1.72
N GLU A 70 -1.23 -19.28 -2.75
CA GLU A 70 0.21 -19.14 -2.65
C GLU A 70 0.65 -17.69 -2.88
N HIS A 71 -0.06 -16.97 -3.76
CA HIS A 71 0.24 -15.59 -4.12
C HIS A 71 -1.01 -14.70 -4.00
N LEU A 72 -0.82 -13.48 -3.48
CA LEU A 72 -1.85 -12.45 -3.40
C LEU A 72 -1.50 -11.28 -4.32
N SER A 73 -2.44 -10.86 -5.15
CA SER A 73 -2.33 -9.59 -5.89
C SER A 73 -2.37 -8.40 -4.93
N LEU A 74 -1.48 -7.43 -5.13
CA LEU A 74 -1.33 -6.24 -4.27
C LEU A 74 -1.66 -4.94 -5.00
N GLN A 75 -1.47 -4.91 -6.32
CA GLN A 75 -1.73 -3.76 -7.16
C GLN A 75 -2.38 -4.18 -8.48
N TRP A 76 -3.17 -3.27 -9.03
CA TRP A 76 -3.90 -3.46 -10.26
C TRP A 76 -3.92 -2.18 -11.08
N GLU A 77 -4.01 -2.33 -12.39
CA GLU A 77 -4.21 -1.22 -13.32
C GLU A 77 -5.41 -1.49 -14.25
N LEU A 78 -6.02 -0.40 -14.75
CA LEU A 78 -7.15 -0.48 -15.68
C LEU A 78 -6.69 -1.17 -16.97
N ASP A 79 -7.40 -2.24 -17.35
CA ASP A 79 -7.15 -2.92 -18.61
C ASP A 79 -7.92 -2.22 -19.74
N SER A 80 -7.31 -1.18 -20.31
CA SER A 80 -7.91 -0.38 -21.39
C SER A 80 -8.18 -1.15 -22.68
N SER A 81 -7.67 -2.39 -22.82
CA SER A 81 -7.99 -3.27 -23.94
C SER A 81 -9.39 -3.89 -23.84
N LYS A 82 -9.98 -3.92 -22.64
CA LYS A 82 -11.32 -4.45 -22.38
C LYS A 82 -12.29 -3.31 -22.19
N VAL A 83 -13.14 -3.10 -23.20
CA VAL A 83 -14.16 -2.06 -23.22
C VAL A 83 -15.53 -2.68 -23.40
N GLN A 84 -16.50 -2.21 -22.62
CA GLN A 84 -17.91 -2.49 -22.82
C GLN A 84 -18.61 -1.19 -23.20
N GLU A 85 -19.49 -1.21 -24.19
CA GLU A 85 -20.37 -0.07 -24.45
C GLU A 85 -21.56 -0.09 -23.49
N MET A 86 -21.90 1.07 -22.95
CA MET A 86 -23.06 1.26 -22.07
C MET A 86 -23.85 2.48 -22.54
N GLU A 87 -25.16 2.31 -22.64
CA GLU A 87 -26.08 3.43 -22.86
C GLU A 87 -26.15 4.29 -21.61
N PHE A 88 -25.88 5.58 -21.78
CA PHE A 88 -25.89 6.56 -20.70
C PHE A 88 -26.84 7.71 -21.03
N MET A 89 -27.89 7.83 -20.22
CA MET A 89 -28.87 8.92 -20.32
C MET A 89 -28.29 10.18 -19.70
N GLY A 90 -28.25 11.27 -20.46
CA GLY A 90 -27.71 12.53 -20.00
C GLY A 90 -28.38 13.75 -20.63
N TYR A 91 -27.74 14.90 -20.45
CA TYR A 91 -28.10 16.15 -21.12
C TYR A 91 -26.94 16.60 -21.98
N ARG A 92 -27.23 17.20 -23.14
CA ARG A 92 -26.17 17.70 -24.02
C ARG A 92 -25.30 18.73 -23.27
N ALA A 93 -24.00 18.45 -23.20
CA ALA A 93 -23.01 19.33 -22.61
C ALA A 93 -22.47 20.32 -23.65
N SER A 94 -22.20 21.55 -23.22
CA SER A 94 -21.41 22.52 -23.99
C SER A 94 -20.48 23.30 -23.07
N TYR A 95 -19.38 23.79 -23.63
CA TYR A 95 -18.51 24.75 -22.96
C TYR A 95 -18.93 26.16 -23.40
N ILE A 96 -19.18 27.03 -22.43
CA ILE A 96 -19.55 28.43 -22.66
C ILE A 96 -18.60 29.35 -21.90
N PRO A 97 -18.36 30.59 -22.37
CA PRO A 97 -17.52 31.54 -21.64
C PRO A 97 -17.97 31.71 -20.20
N SER A 98 -17.02 31.56 -19.27
CA SER A 98 -17.26 31.89 -17.87
C SER A 98 -17.45 33.39 -17.74
N LYS A 99 -18.38 33.79 -16.85
CA LYS A 99 -18.60 35.20 -16.52
C LYS A 99 -17.73 35.69 -15.37
N VAL A 100 -17.01 34.77 -14.71
CA VAL A 100 -16.25 35.03 -13.47
C VAL A 100 -14.78 34.62 -13.58
N THR A 101 -14.41 33.88 -14.63
CA THR A 101 -13.03 33.47 -14.92
C THR A 101 -12.75 33.71 -16.40
N THR A 102 -11.48 33.64 -16.79
CA THR A 102 -11.03 33.87 -18.17
C THR A 102 -11.22 32.67 -19.11
N GLY A 103 -11.74 31.55 -18.61
CA GLY A 103 -11.91 30.31 -19.38
C GLY A 103 -13.36 29.98 -19.68
N ASP A 104 -13.57 28.86 -20.38
CA ASP A 104 -14.91 28.29 -20.56
C ASP A 104 -15.33 27.45 -19.36
N ARG A 105 -16.64 27.29 -19.19
CA ARG A 105 -17.24 26.41 -18.19
C ARG A 105 -18.18 25.42 -18.85
N LEU A 106 -18.20 24.20 -18.29
CA LEU A 106 -19.16 23.17 -18.63
C LEU A 106 -20.58 23.62 -18.27
N LYS A 107 -21.52 23.46 -19.20
CA LYS A 107 -22.96 23.67 -19.01
C LYS A 107 -23.74 22.53 -19.65
N TYR A 108 -24.59 21.90 -18.84
CA TYR A 108 -25.56 20.91 -19.33
C TYR A 108 -26.87 21.60 -19.71
N ASN A 109 -27.38 21.32 -20.91
CA ASN A 109 -28.67 21.82 -21.36
C ASN A 109 -29.81 20.89 -20.93
N ARG A 110 -30.53 21.25 -19.85
CA ARG A 110 -31.65 20.47 -19.31
C ARG A 110 -32.84 20.30 -20.26
N ASN A 111 -32.91 21.09 -21.34
CA ASN A 111 -33.96 20.98 -22.36
C ASN A 111 -33.54 20.11 -23.55
N ALA A 112 -32.36 19.50 -23.50
CA ALA A 112 -31.83 18.62 -24.56
C ALA A 112 -31.31 17.32 -23.93
N PRO A 113 -32.22 16.44 -23.46
CA PRO A 113 -31.84 15.09 -23.06
C PRO A 113 -31.26 14.34 -24.27
N VAL A 114 -30.31 13.45 -23.99
CA VAL A 114 -29.64 12.64 -25.01
C VAL A 114 -29.22 11.32 -24.40
N ASP A 115 -29.38 10.25 -25.18
CA ASP A 115 -28.83 8.94 -24.87
C ASP A 115 -27.49 8.83 -25.61
N ILE A 116 -26.43 8.50 -24.89
CA ILE A 116 -25.07 8.45 -25.40
C ILE A 116 -24.51 7.07 -25.11
N SER A 117 -24.05 6.36 -26.14
CA SER A 117 -23.22 5.19 -25.93
C SER A 117 -21.84 5.64 -25.45
N ILE A 118 -21.43 5.17 -24.27
CA ILE A 118 -20.13 5.47 -23.67
C ILE A 118 -19.31 4.20 -23.48
N ASN A 119 -17.98 4.35 -23.59
CA ASN A 119 -17.04 3.31 -23.23
C ASN A 119 -16.99 3.16 -21.70
N TYR A 120 -17.32 1.98 -21.22
CA TYR A 120 -17.24 1.58 -19.83
C TYR A 120 -16.07 0.61 -19.62
N TYR A 121 -15.12 1.04 -18.79
CA TYR A 121 -13.94 0.27 -18.44
C TYR A 121 -14.05 -0.21 -16.99
N ASN A 122 -14.30 -1.50 -16.79
CA ASN A 122 -14.48 -2.12 -15.48
C ASN A 122 -13.55 -3.30 -15.19
N SER A 123 -12.62 -3.58 -16.11
CA SER A 123 -11.67 -4.67 -16.01
C SER A 123 -10.31 -4.16 -15.56
N TYR A 124 -9.67 -4.89 -14.64
CA TYR A 124 -8.37 -4.56 -14.10
C TYR A 124 -7.45 -5.78 -14.18
N ARG A 125 -6.16 -5.55 -14.45
CA ARG A 125 -5.12 -6.58 -14.44
C ARG A 125 -4.16 -6.35 -13.29
N THR A 126 -3.69 -7.42 -12.68
CA THR A 126 -2.68 -7.37 -11.62
C THR A 126 -1.35 -6.85 -12.18
N THR A 127 -0.74 -5.90 -11.48
CA THR A 127 0.59 -5.35 -11.80
C THR A 127 1.66 -5.76 -10.79
N ASP A 128 1.25 -6.09 -9.56
CA ASP A 128 2.14 -6.57 -8.50
C ASP A 128 1.44 -7.65 -7.68
N SER A 129 2.22 -8.63 -7.23
CA SER A 129 1.74 -9.72 -6.37
C SER A 129 2.86 -10.20 -5.46
N VAL A 130 2.48 -10.79 -4.34
CA VAL A 130 3.43 -11.33 -3.36
C VAL A 130 3.11 -12.78 -3.04
N GLU A 131 4.14 -13.57 -2.75
CA GLU A 131 4.01 -14.87 -2.12
C GLU A 131 3.52 -14.70 -0.67
N ILE A 132 2.48 -15.43 -0.26
CA ILE A 132 1.98 -15.38 1.11
C ILE A 132 2.95 -16.16 2.02
N PRO A 133 3.63 -15.51 2.99
CA PRO A 133 4.56 -16.19 3.89
C PRO A 133 3.83 -17.14 4.84
N GLU A 134 4.54 -17.99 5.60
CA GLU A 134 3.94 -18.77 6.68
C GLU A 134 3.57 -17.86 7.88
N TYR A 135 4.46 -16.92 8.22
CA TYR A 135 4.24 -15.94 9.27
C TYR A 135 4.78 -14.56 8.93
N TYR A 136 4.14 -13.53 9.47
CA TYR A 136 4.75 -12.22 9.66
C TYR A 136 5.27 -12.07 11.10
N LEU A 137 6.38 -11.36 11.26
CA LEU A 137 6.91 -10.95 12.56
C LEU A 137 6.82 -9.43 12.68
N VAL A 138 6.07 -8.96 13.67
CA VAL A 138 5.79 -7.54 13.91
C VAL A 138 6.35 -7.15 15.27
N SER A 139 7.25 -6.17 15.32
CA SER A 139 7.81 -5.73 16.61
C SER A 139 6.79 -4.97 17.44
N ALA A 140 6.78 -5.23 18.75
CA ALA A 140 5.91 -4.55 19.70
C ALA A 140 6.26 -3.06 19.90
N ALA A 141 7.45 -2.62 19.46
CA ALA A 141 7.86 -1.22 19.49
C ALA A 141 6.93 -0.35 18.61
N TRP A 142 6.37 -0.92 17.54
CA TRP A 142 5.41 -0.29 16.65
C TRP A 142 3.99 -0.46 17.17
N TYR A 143 3.73 0.02 18.39
CA TYR A 143 2.56 -0.37 19.20
C TYR A 143 1.20 -0.21 18.47
N GLU A 144 1.08 0.78 17.57
CA GLU A 144 -0.13 1.04 16.79
C GLU A 144 -0.47 -0.10 15.83
N VAL A 145 0.54 -0.75 15.23
CA VAL A 145 0.32 -1.78 14.22
C VAL A 145 -0.32 -3.04 14.82
N PRO A 146 0.24 -3.68 15.87
CA PRO A 146 -0.44 -4.79 16.52
C PRO A 146 -1.81 -4.40 17.09
N GLN A 147 -2.00 -3.16 17.54
CA GLN A 147 -3.30 -2.69 18.02
C GLN A 147 -4.33 -2.65 16.89
N LEU A 148 -3.96 -2.11 15.72
CA LEU A 148 -4.83 -2.10 14.53
C LEU A 148 -5.14 -3.51 14.03
N LEU A 149 -4.14 -4.41 13.99
CA LEU A 149 -4.36 -5.82 13.67
C LEU A 149 -5.37 -6.45 14.64
N GLN A 150 -5.24 -6.18 15.94
CA GLN A 150 -6.17 -6.69 16.95
C GLN A 150 -7.60 -6.14 16.77
N TYR A 151 -7.76 -4.84 16.47
CA TYR A 151 -9.07 -4.24 16.18
C TYR A 151 -9.75 -4.85 14.96
N ASN A 152 -8.97 -5.37 14.02
CA ASN A 152 -9.45 -6.07 12.83
C ASN A 152 -9.59 -7.59 13.03
N GLY A 153 -9.52 -8.07 14.29
CA GLY A 153 -9.72 -9.47 14.62
C GLY A 153 -8.62 -10.40 14.12
N ILE A 154 -7.42 -9.88 13.87
CA ILE A 154 -6.30 -10.69 13.38
C ILE A 154 -5.72 -11.52 14.52
N GLN A 155 -5.56 -12.81 14.26
CA GLN A 155 -4.92 -13.75 15.19
C GLN A 155 -3.42 -13.49 15.22
N MET A 156 -2.87 -13.32 16.42
CA MET A 156 -1.44 -13.09 16.64
C MET A 156 -1.00 -13.77 17.94
N ARG A 157 0.26 -14.20 18.00
CA ARG A 157 0.86 -14.75 19.22
C ARG A 157 2.03 -13.88 19.63
N ARG A 158 2.22 -13.64 20.93
CA ARG A 158 3.42 -12.96 21.44
C ARG A 158 4.57 -13.93 21.64
N LEU A 159 5.77 -13.51 21.30
CA LEU A 159 7.01 -14.21 21.63
C LEU A 159 7.24 -14.16 23.15
N LYS A 160 7.56 -15.31 23.75
CA LYS A 160 7.76 -15.43 25.20
C LYS A 160 9.17 -15.09 25.66
N ARG A 161 10.13 -15.09 24.74
CA ARG A 161 11.55 -14.85 25.00
C ARG A 161 12.21 -14.25 23.77
N ASP A 162 13.30 -13.55 23.98
CA ASP A 162 14.18 -13.09 22.91
C ASP A 162 14.64 -14.30 22.07
N THR A 163 14.54 -14.16 20.75
CA THR A 163 14.81 -15.23 19.80
C THR A 163 15.46 -14.66 18.54
N VAL A 164 16.44 -15.38 17.99
CA VAL A 164 17.00 -15.10 16.66
C VAL A 164 16.26 -15.97 15.66
N ILE A 165 15.75 -15.36 14.60
CA ILE A 165 14.97 -16.07 13.57
C ILE A 165 15.53 -15.68 12.20
N THR A 166 15.76 -16.69 11.34
CA THR A 166 16.04 -16.47 9.92
C THR A 166 14.77 -16.05 9.23
N VAL A 167 14.78 -14.86 8.63
CA VAL A 167 13.61 -14.24 8.02
C VAL A 167 13.97 -13.65 6.68
N GLU A 168 12.98 -13.54 5.81
CA GLU A 168 13.04 -12.60 4.72
C GLU A 168 12.71 -11.20 5.26
N SER A 169 13.65 -10.27 5.07
CA SER A 169 13.56 -8.90 5.55
C SER A 169 13.48 -7.94 4.37
N PRO A 170 12.33 -7.29 4.16
CA PRO A 170 12.22 -6.21 3.18
C PRO A 170 13.02 -4.98 3.63
N ASN A 171 13.67 -4.31 2.69
CA ASN A 171 14.36 -3.04 2.87
C ASN A 171 13.95 -2.10 1.74
N VAL A 172 13.74 -0.83 2.05
CA VAL A 172 13.44 0.19 1.05
C VAL A 172 14.71 0.51 0.26
N SER A 173 14.67 0.35 -1.05
CA SER A 173 15.77 0.71 -1.96
C SER A 173 15.54 2.05 -2.64
N SER A 174 14.28 2.44 -2.88
CA SER A 174 13.92 3.78 -3.32
C SER A 174 12.52 4.14 -2.85
N PHE A 175 12.28 5.42 -2.61
CA PHE A 175 10.98 5.92 -2.17
C PHE A 175 10.77 7.38 -2.54
N ARG A 176 9.51 7.78 -2.65
CA ARG A 176 9.11 9.19 -2.77
C ARG A 176 7.80 9.45 -2.03
N PHE A 177 7.85 10.40 -1.10
CA PHE A 177 6.65 10.91 -0.44
C PHE A 177 5.88 11.89 -1.32
N LEU A 178 4.57 11.97 -1.11
CA LEU A 178 3.74 13.08 -1.58
C LEU A 178 4.22 14.38 -0.91
N SER A 179 4.27 15.48 -1.66
CA SER A 179 4.77 16.78 -1.15
C SER A 179 3.74 17.58 -0.35
N SER A 180 2.53 17.05 -0.18
CA SER A 180 1.43 17.69 0.54
C SER A 180 0.62 16.64 1.29
N PRO A 181 0.03 17.01 2.43
CA PRO A 181 -0.73 16.04 3.21
C PRO A 181 -2.01 15.63 2.47
N TYR A 182 -2.40 14.38 2.67
CA TYR A 182 -3.69 13.83 2.26
C TYR A 182 -4.29 13.09 3.46
N GLU A 183 -5.46 13.54 3.93
CA GLU A 183 -6.11 12.98 5.13
C GLU A 183 -5.20 12.97 6.38
N GLY A 184 -4.24 13.90 6.49
CA GLY A 184 -3.28 13.96 7.59
C GLY A 184 -2.02 13.10 7.41
N HIS A 185 -1.91 12.37 6.29
CA HIS A 185 -0.78 11.52 5.95
C HIS A 185 0.09 12.15 4.85
N PHE A 186 1.35 11.71 4.73
CA PHE A 186 2.24 11.98 3.60
C PHE A 186 2.52 10.66 2.88
N PRO A 187 1.65 10.24 1.94
CA PRO A 187 1.74 8.91 1.35
C PRO A 187 3.03 8.66 0.58
N LEU A 188 3.51 7.41 0.61
CA LEU A 188 4.54 6.95 -0.33
C LEU A 188 3.92 6.70 -1.72
N LEU A 189 4.35 7.48 -2.70
CA LEU A 189 3.93 7.36 -4.10
C LEU A 189 4.72 6.26 -4.80
N ASP A 190 6.04 6.44 -4.84
CA ASP A 190 6.96 5.47 -5.43
C ASP A 190 7.63 4.72 -4.29
N LEU A 191 7.74 3.41 -4.42
CA LEU A 191 8.37 2.55 -3.43
C LEU A 191 8.98 1.34 -4.13
N ALA A 192 10.28 1.15 -3.98
CA ALA A 192 10.98 -0.06 -4.35
C ALA A 192 11.53 -0.76 -3.10
N ILE A 193 11.43 -2.09 -3.10
CA ILE A 193 11.78 -2.94 -1.97
C ILE A 193 12.78 -3.99 -2.43
N GLU A 194 13.86 -4.15 -1.69
CA GLU A 194 14.78 -5.28 -1.78
C GLU A 194 14.53 -6.25 -0.64
N LYS A 195 14.41 -7.53 -0.96
CA LYS A 195 14.22 -8.60 0.03
C LYS A 195 15.54 -9.32 0.28
N ARG A 196 15.88 -9.54 1.54
CA ARG A 196 17.12 -10.23 1.93
C ARG A 196 16.80 -11.25 3.01
N THR A 197 17.29 -12.48 2.84
CA THR A 197 17.23 -13.50 3.88
C THR A 197 18.35 -13.26 4.89
N GLN A 198 18.00 -13.08 6.16
CA GLN A 198 18.96 -12.81 7.23
C GLN A 198 18.43 -13.25 8.59
N GLU A 199 19.35 -13.46 9.54
CA GLU A 199 19.01 -13.62 10.94
C GLU A 199 18.67 -12.26 11.57
N ARG A 200 17.48 -12.15 12.17
CA ARG A 200 17.05 -10.97 12.94
C ARG A 200 16.73 -11.36 14.39
N ILE A 201 17.06 -10.47 15.31
CA ILE A 201 16.70 -10.60 16.73
C ILE A 201 15.27 -10.07 16.90
N PHE A 202 14.41 -10.87 17.50
CA PHE A 202 13.08 -10.49 17.96
C PHE A 202 13.01 -10.61 19.48
N ARG A 203 12.34 -9.67 20.12
CA ARG A 203 12.28 -9.56 21.58
C ARG A 203 11.06 -10.26 22.15
N ALA A 204 11.14 -10.65 23.41
CA ALA A 204 9.97 -11.06 24.17
C ALA A 204 8.90 -9.95 24.10
N GLY A 205 7.68 -10.32 23.72
CA GLY A 205 6.56 -9.40 23.51
C GLY A 205 6.29 -9.03 22.05
N ASP A 206 7.26 -9.21 21.13
CA ASP A 206 7.01 -9.08 19.68
C ASP A 206 5.96 -10.10 19.22
N TYR A 207 5.31 -9.83 18.09
CA TYR A 207 4.20 -10.63 17.59
C TYR A 207 4.60 -11.50 16.41
N ILE A 208 4.12 -12.73 16.40
CA ILE A 208 4.08 -13.61 15.24
C ILE A 208 2.62 -13.72 14.76
N VAL A 209 2.40 -13.39 13.49
CA VAL A 209 1.08 -13.36 12.84
C VAL A 209 1.03 -14.49 11.82
N PRO A 210 0.31 -15.60 12.08
CA PRO A 210 0.13 -16.67 11.11
C PRO A 210 -0.66 -16.17 9.89
N THR A 211 -0.35 -16.68 8.70
CA THR A 211 -1.17 -16.41 7.50
C THR A 211 -2.28 -17.44 7.29
N ASP A 212 -2.20 -18.60 7.94
CA ASP A 212 -3.28 -19.60 7.97
C ASP A 212 -4.44 -19.15 8.89
N GLN A 213 -5.19 -18.15 8.43
CA GLN A 213 -6.37 -17.60 9.13
C GLN A 213 -7.39 -16.99 8.14
N GLU A 214 -8.62 -16.78 8.60
CA GLU A 214 -9.75 -16.29 7.76
C GLU A 214 -9.49 -14.94 7.09
N ASN A 215 -8.78 -14.04 7.77
CA ASN A 215 -8.57 -12.66 7.32
C ASN A 215 -7.17 -12.46 6.71
N VAL A 216 -6.58 -13.51 6.11
CA VAL A 216 -5.23 -13.46 5.53
C VAL A 216 -5.09 -12.35 4.48
N ARG A 217 -6.14 -12.10 3.68
CA ARG A 217 -6.15 -11.01 2.70
C ARG A 217 -5.90 -9.65 3.37
N PHE A 218 -6.59 -9.36 4.47
CA PHE A 218 -6.33 -8.15 5.25
C PHE A 218 -4.89 -8.10 5.76
N VAL A 219 -4.41 -9.19 6.38
CA VAL A 219 -3.04 -9.27 6.93
C VAL A 219 -1.99 -8.93 5.87
N VAL A 220 -2.05 -9.58 4.72
CA VAL A 220 -1.11 -9.37 3.62
C VAL A 220 -1.26 -7.95 3.06
N SER A 221 -2.48 -7.45 2.85
CA SER A 221 -2.71 -6.11 2.31
C SER A 221 -2.21 -4.97 3.19
N VAL A 222 -2.16 -5.13 4.52
CA VAL A 222 -1.67 -4.08 5.42
C VAL A 222 -0.20 -4.25 5.81
N LEU A 223 0.30 -5.49 5.86
CA LEU A 223 1.68 -5.77 6.27
C LEU A 223 2.69 -5.80 5.13
N GLU A 224 2.26 -6.02 3.88
CA GLU A 224 3.20 -6.00 2.75
C GLU A 224 3.50 -4.56 2.32
N PRO A 225 4.79 -4.14 2.30
CA PRO A 225 5.14 -2.74 2.09
C PRO A 225 4.67 -2.21 0.73
N THR A 226 4.64 -3.05 -0.31
CA THR A 226 4.27 -2.63 -1.68
C THR A 226 2.77 -2.57 -1.93
N ALA A 227 1.93 -3.08 -1.01
CA ALA A 227 0.47 -3.03 -1.14
C ALA A 227 -0.05 -1.58 -1.16
N ALA A 228 -1.14 -1.34 -1.90
CA ALA A 228 -1.63 0.01 -2.21
C ALA A 228 -1.94 0.88 -0.97
N ASP A 229 -2.44 0.26 0.10
CA ASP A 229 -2.79 0.90 1.38
C ASP A 229 -2.11 0.17 2.56
N SER A 230 -0.85 -0.22 2.38
CA SER A 230 -0.06 -0.82 3.45
C SER A 230 0.19 0.16 4.59
N TYR A 231 0.46 -0.36 5.79
CA TYR A 231 0.86 0.47 6.93
C TYR A 231 2.13 1.28 6.64
N LEU A 232 3.05 0.78 5.80
CA LEU A 232 4.19 1.56 5.35
C LEU A 232 3.77 2.77 4.50
N ARG A 233 2.88 2.56 3.52
CA ARG A 233 2.41 3.66 2.67
C ARG A 233 1.64 4.72 3.44
N TRP A 234 0.99 4.33 4.54
CA TRP A 234 0.18 5.17 5.44
C TRP A 234 0.94 5.73 6.65
N ASN A 235 2.27 5.81 6.58
CA ASN A 235 3.12 6.50 7.55
C ASN A 235 3.20 5.88 8.96
N PHE A 236 2.86 4.60 9.14
CA PHE A 236 3.01 3.93 10.44
C PHE A 236 4.46 3.53 10.77
N TYR A 237 5.39 3.76 9.85
CA TYR A 237 6.80 3.35 9.98
C TYR A 237 7.77 4.45 9.53
N ASP A 238 7.38 5.72 9.58
CA ASP A 238 8.15 6.81 8.99
C ASP A 238 9.57 6.97 9.59
N GLU A 239 9.76 6.53 10.83
CA GLU A 239 11.05 6.59 11.53
C GLU A 239 12.15 5.81 10.81
N ILE A 240 11.81 4.81 9.99
CA ILE A 240 12.82 4.04 9.23
C ILE A 240 13.45 4.86 8.11
N PHE A 241 12.81 5.95 7.65
CA PHE A 241 13.34 6.81 6.59
C PHE A 241 14.31 7.86 7.11
N GLN A 242 14.43 8.00 8.44
CA GLN A 242 15.36 8.93 9.05
C GLN A 242 16.59 8.19 9.57
N GLN A 243 17.71 8.35 8.87
CA GLN A 243 19.03 8.00 9.39
C GLN A 243 19.32 8.76 10.70
N LYS A 244 19.82 8.05 11.71
CA LYS A 244 20.20 8.55 13.02
C LYS A 244 21.72 8.62 13.18
N GLU A 245 22.45 7.66 12.64
CA GLU A 245 23.91 7.55 12.77
C GLU A 245 24.61 8.08 11.52
N HIS A 246 25.56 9.01 11.69
CA HIS A 246 26.26 9.68 10.59
C HIS A 246 27.78 9.64 10.77
N PHE A 247 28.50 10.07 9.74
CA PHE A 247 29.96 10.25 9.77
C PHE A 247 30.34 11.73 9.66
N SER A 248 31.48 12.09 10.26
CA SER A 248 32.13 13.38 10.01
C SER A 248 33.10 13.22 8.84
N ALA A 249 32.87 13.93 7.73
CA ALA A 249 33.66 13.78 6.50
C ALA A 249 35.18 13.86 6.74
N TYR A 250 35.65 14.88 7.47
CA TYR A 250 37.08 15.08 7.75
C TYR A 250 37.74 13.99 8.61
N VAL A 251 36.95 13.16 9.31
CA VAL A 251 37.45 12.01 10.08
C VAL A 251 37.33 10.72 9.26
N PHE A 252 36.24 10.61 8.49
CA PHE A 252 35.92 9.39 7.76
C PHE A 252 36.73 9.24 6.47
N GLU A 253 37.20 10.33 5.86
CA GLU A 253 37.92 10.33 4.59
C GLU A 253 39.15 9.40 4.59
N ASP A 254 40.05 9.53 5.58
CA ASP A 254 41.21 8.64 5.75
C ASP A 254 40.81 7.17 6.00
N THR A 255 39.60 6.93 6.51
CA THR A 255 39.07 5.57 6.70
C THR A 255 38.47 5.04 5.40
N ALA A 256 37.75 5.88 4.65
CA ALA A 256 37.16 5.54 3.36
C ALA A 256 38.24 5.16 2.34
N GLU A 257 39.34 5.92 2.28
CA GLU A 257 40.50 5.59 1.44
C GLU A 257 41.04 4.20 1.77
N ARG A 258 41.36 3.95 3.04
CA ARG A 258 41.87 2.64 3.49
C ARG A 258 40.89 1.50 3.21
N LEU A 259 39.59 1.73 3.29
CA LEU A 259 38.57 0.72 2.97
C LEU A 259 38.58 0.38 1.48
N LEU A 260 38.66 1.38 0.60
CA LEU A 260 38.73 1.17 -0.85
C LEU A 260 40.04 0.51 -1.30
N GLU A 261 41.16 0.79 -0.61
CA GLU A 261 42.45 0.12 -0.87
C GLU A 261 42.45 -1.34 -0.40
N ALA A 262 41.83 -1.62 0.75
CA ALA A 262 41.81 -2.94 1.35
C ALA A 262 40.79 -3.90 0.70
N ASP A 263 39.69 -3.38 0.12
CA ASP A 263 38.63 -4.16 -0.50
C ASP A 263 38.43 -3.78 -1.98
N PRO A 264 39.07 -4.52 -2.93
CA PRO A 264 38.90 -4.30 -4.36
C PRO A 264 37.44 -4.44 -4.84
N SER A 265 36.62 -5.27 -4.19
CA SER A 265 35.21 -5.45 -4.58
C SER A 265 34.39 -4.22 -4.20
N LEU A 266 34.65 -3.62 -3.03
CA LEU A 266 34.03 -2.35 -2.64
C LEU A 266 34.42 -1.24 -3.62
N LYS A 267 35.68 -1.20 -4.05
CA LYS A 267 36.16 -0.20 -5.02
C LYS A 267 35.51 -0.33 -6.39
N GLU A 268 35.31 -1.56 -6.86
CA GLU A 268 34.58 -1.84 -8.11
C GLU A 268 33.12 -1.35 -8.01
N LYS A 269 32.39 -1.76 -6.97
CA LYS A 269 31.01 -1.31 -6.72
C LYS A 269 30.87 0.20 -6.59
N PHE A 270 31.84 0.86 -5.95
CA PHE A 270 31.86 2.32 -5.85
C PHE A 270 32.03 2.99 -7.21
N THR A 271 32.90 2.44 -8.07
CA THR A 271 33.11 2.94 -9.44
C THR A 271 31.86 2.75 -10.28
N GLU A 272 31.26 1.56 -10.27
CA GLU A 272 29.99 1.29 -10.96
C GLU A 272 28.89 2.25 -10.49
N TRP A 273 28.79 2.47 -9.17
CA TRP A 273 27.82 3.39 -8.60
C TRP A 273 28.01 4.84 -9.05
N LEU A 274 29.25 5.30 -9.26
CA LEU A 274 29.53 6.62 -9.83
C LEU A 274 29.09 6.72 -11.30
N GLU A 275 29.38 5.69 -12.10
CA GLU A 275 29.05 5.65 -13.53
C GLU A 275 27.54 5.67 -13.82
N MET A 276 26.71 5.21 -12.87
CA MET A 276 25.26 5.20 -13.01
C MET A 276 24.61 6.60 -12.98
N ASP A 277 25.26 7.61 -12.41
CA ASP A 277 24.70 8.97 -12.30
C ASP A 277 25.81 10.03 -12.15
N PRO A 278 26.03 10.86 -13.20
CA PRO A 278 27.05 11.91 -13.18
C PRO A 278 26.90 12.97 -12.08
N GLU A 279 25.73 13.11 -11.46
CA GLU A 279 25.57 14.04 -10.32
C GLU A 279 26.29 13.52 -9.06
N ARG A 280 26.53 12.21 -8.95
CA ARG A 280 27.23 11.60 -7.80
C ARG A 280 28.70 11.98 -7.76
N GLU A 281 29.34 12.14 -8.92
CA GLU A 281 30.73 12.63 -9.01
C GLU A 281 30.89 14.07 -8.49
N LYS A 282 29.80 14.86 -8.53
CA LYS A 282 29.80 16.26 -8.09
C LYS A 282 29.58 16.43 -6.60
N SER A 283 29.29 15.35 -5.86
CA SER A 283 28.98 15.41 -4.43
C SER A 283 29.92 14.53 -3.59
N PRO A 284 31.02 15.09 -3.05
CA PRO A 284 31.95 14.37 -2.19
C PRO A 284 31.26 13.74 -0.96
N TYR A 285 30.23 14.41 -0.43
CA TYR A 285 29.47 13.87 0.68
C TYR A 285 28.69 12.61 0.30
N GLN A 286 28.06 12.58 -0.88
CA GLN A 286 27.36 11.36 -1.35
C GLN A 286 28.34 10.21 -1.57
N GLN A 287 29.54 10.50 -2.07
CA GLN A 287 30.60 9.50 -2.26
C GLN A 287 31.03 8.87 -0.95
N LEU A 288 31.36 9.69 0.05
CA LEU A 288 31.69 9.22 1.40
C LEU A 288 30.50 8.49 2.04
N SER A 289 29.28 8.97 1.82
CA SER A 289 28.06 8.33 2.34
C SER A 289 27.86 6.94 1.75
N TYR A 290 28.10 6.75 0.45
CA TYR A 290 28.03 5.43 -0.17
C TYR A 290 29.01 4.46 0.49
N ILE A 291 30.27 4.87 0.65
CA ILE A 291 31.31 4.03 1.27
C ILE A 291 30.94 3.72 2.72
N TYR A 292 30.48 4.71 3.49
CA TYR A 292 30.03 4.55 4.87
C TYR A 292 28.89 3.52 5.00
N GLN A 293 27.92 3.54 4.09
CA GLN A 293 26.80 2.59 4.06
C GLN A 293 27.23 1.14 3.84
N GLN A 294 28.42 0.90 3.29
CA GLN A 294 28.98 -0.45 3.13
C GLN A 294 29.71 -0.95 4.39
N THR A 295 29.86 -0.11 5.42
CA THR A 295 30.58 -0.46 6.65
C THR A 295 29.68 -1.08 7.71
N GLN A 296 30.28 -1.75 8.69
CA GLN A 296 29.56 -2.26 9.87
C GLN A 296 29.05 -1.15 10.81
N ALA A 297 29.54 0.07 10.66
CA ALA A 297 29.16 1.21 11.48
C ALA A 297 27.83 1.83 11.03
N TYR A 298 27.41 1.57 9.79
CA TYR A 298 26.11 2.01 9.29
C TYR A 298 24.99 1.28 10.03
N GLU A 299 24.00 2.04 10.49
CA GLU A 299 22.87 1.48 11.23
C GLU A 299 22.05 0.51 10.35
N LYS A 300 21.68 -0.63 10.91
CA LYS A 300 21.00 -1.70 10.15
C LYS A 300 19.50 -1.46 10.02
N GLU A 301 18.98 -0.50 10.79
CA GLU A 301 17.58 -0.16 10.96
C GLU A 301 17.11 0.85 9.91
N HIS A 302 18.00 1.74 9.43
CA HIS A 302 17.67 2.72 8.41
C HIS A 302 17.23 2.01 7.12
N LEU A 303 16.05 2.39 6.61
CA LEU A 303 15.34 1.81 5.47
C LEU A 303 14.95 0.34 5.61
N ARG A 304 15.23 -0.32 6.74
CA ARG A 304 14.79 -1.69 6.97
C ARG A 304 13.34 -1.71 7.39
N TYR A 305 12.49 -2.37 6.60
CA TYR A 305 11.08 -2.48 6.94
C TYR A 305 10.91 -3.29 8.24
N PRO A 306 10.13 -2.79 9.22
CA PRO A 306 10.09 -3.42 10.54
C PRO A 306 9.43 -4.80 10.55
N VAL A 307 8.46 -5.04 9.66
CA VAL A 307 7.81 -6.34 9.56
C VAL A 307 8.68 -7.29 8.75
N ALA A 308 8.96 -8.46 9.31
CA ALA A 308 9.69 -9.54 8.63
C ALA A 308 8.75 -10.68 8.24
N ARG A 309 9.21 -11.52 7.31
CA ARG A 309 8.45 -12.66 6.78
C ARG A 309 9.21 -13.96 7.06
N ILE A 310 8.50 -14.98 7.56
CA ILE A 310 8.97 -16.36 7.57
C ILE A 310 8.30 -17.03 6.38
N LEU A 311 9.06 -17.37 5.35
CA LEU A 311 8.54 -18.06 4.16
C LEU A 311 8.18 -19.52 4.50
N LYS A 312 7.36 -20.14 3.64
CA LYS A 312 6.89 -21.53 3.80
C LYS A 312 7.98 -22.57 3.55
#